data_AF-A0A9J6BB43-F1
#
_entry.id   AF-A0A9J6BB43-F1
#
_cell.length_a   1.000
_cell.length_b   1.000
_cell.length_c   1.000
_cell.angle_alpha   90.00
_cell.angle_beta   90.00
_cell.angle_gamma   90.00
#
_symmetry.space_group_name_H-M   'P 1'
#
loop_
_entity.id
_entity.type
_entity.pdbx_description
1 polymer ?
#
loop_
_entity_poly.entity_id
_entity_poly.type
_entity_poly.pdbx_seq_one_letter_code
_entity_poly.pdbx_strand_id
1 'polypeptide(L)'
;MREAFKPFWIEVAKYANFKIELTSKWEKDTNIEIMDGHLTLSNQDRSITSVFWSMNVGLVITKGERYTQYEKSILPFDEITWILLIFTLSTAFFTIFFLNLMNKNAQNTVFGEDVNVQSLNVISTFFGIPQAKMPKKSFTRFILIIFMVFCFIIRTVYQGVLFDLINTDKHKPHAKTIAEVFEKNYKVLGHKTYEGQKFKESIKPEWREKIDETSIIPYRSGYEKLCHYLEKDESNIAIVMHEPLDMFAEFFCKIKLLKIKESVFNIPQGFGMASNHYLYPVIEKFIPRMFEAGIMKYLYDIWLHWRFLKEHFYENNESKALTIKDLGYGFNIWLITCATAIIVFFMEIIVWKFEIWKEKRNEKLKSIQNENIKKKIDKNLSELERISCEQEQNNQ
;
A
#
# COMPACT_ATOMS: atom_id res chain seq x y z
N MET A 1 -22.74 -19.41 -22.49
CA MET A 1 -22.63 -20.87 -22.65
C MET A 1 -23.39 -21.41 -23.84
N ARG A 2 -24.69 -21.11 -24.02
CA ARG A 2 -25.53 -21.65 -25.13
C ARG A 2 -24.89 -21.55 -26.53
N GLU A 3 -24.37 -20.38 -26.91
CA GLU A 3 -23.71 -20.20 -28.23
C GLU A 3 -22.32 -20.83 -28.30
N ALA A 4 -21.67 -21.07 -27.16
CA ALA A 4 -20.30 -21.59 -27.11
C ALA A 4 -20.23 -23.11 -27.30
N PHE A 5 -21.21 -23.83 -26.75
CA PHE A 5 -21.33 -25.29 -26.89
C PHE A 5 -22.22 -25.69 -28.07
N LYS A 6 -22.85 -24.74 -28.76
CA LYS A 6 -23.62 -25.02 -29.98
C LYS A 6 -22.81 -25.78 -31.04
N PRO A 7 -21.53 -25.43 -31.34
CA PRO A 7 -20.70 -26.21 -32.25
C PRO A 7 -20.47 -27.64 -31.77
N PHE A 8 -20.23 -27.83 -30.46
CA PHE A 8 -20.09 -29.16 -29.86
C PHE A 8 -21.35 -30.00 -30.10
N TRP A 9 -22.52 -29.46 -29.76
CA TRP A 9 -23.79 -30.14 -29.91
C TRP A 9 -24.11 -30.46 -31.38
N ILE A 10 -23.76 -29.58 -32.32
CA ILE A 10 -23.88 -29.84 -33.76
C ILE A 10 -23.05 -31.06 -34.19
N GLU A 11 -21.82 -31.21 -33.69
CA GLU A 11 -20.99 -32.36 -34.01
C GLU A 11 -21.50 -33.65 -33.38
N VAL A 12 -21.99 -33.59 -32.13
CA VAL A 12 -22.66 -34.73 -31.48
C VAL A 12 -23.93 -35.15 -32.24
N ALA A 13 -24.73 -34.19 -32.69
CA ALA A 13 -25.92 -34.41 -33.52
C ALA A 13 -25.61 -35.12 -34.84
N LYS A 14 -24.55 -34.69 -35.53
CA LYS A 14 -24.07 -35.35 -36.76
C LYS A 14 -23.60 -36.77 -36.48
N TYR A 15 -22.84 -36.96 -35.41
CA TYR A 15 -22.27 -38.26 -35.06
C TYR A 15 -23.34 -39.29 -34.70
N ALA A 16 -24.36 -38.89 -33.96
CA ALA A 16 -25.42 -39.78 -33.48
C ALA A 16 -26.74 -39.66 -34.26
N ASN A 17 -26.74 -38.92 -35.37
CA ASN A 17 -27.87 -38.74 -36.29
C ASN A 17 -29.18 -38.29 -35.61
N PHE A 18 -29.12 -37.22 -34.81
CA PHE A 18 -30.30 -36.63 -34.17
C PHE A 18 -30.41 -35.13 -34.42
N LYS A 19 -31.60 -34.56 -34.19
CA LYS A 19 -31.84 -33.11 -34.26
C LYS A 19 -31.78 -32.51 -32.86
N ILE A 20 -31.19 -31.32 -32.74
CA ILE A 20 -31.08 -30.61 -31.46
C ILE A 20 -31.91 -29.34 -31.52
N GLU A 21 -32.74 -29.18 -30.50
CA GLU A 21 -33.39 -27.91 -30.18
C GLU A 21 -32.83 -27.42 -28.84
N LEU A 22 -32.14 -26.28 -28.86
CA LEU A 22 -31.62 -25.70 -27.63
C LEU A 22 -32.77 -24.98 -26.93
N THR A 23 -33.03 -25.27 -25.65
CA THR A 23 -33.94 -24.51 -24.78
C THR A 23 -33.17 -23.79 -23.67
N SER A 24 -33.69 -22.66 -23.17
CA SER A 24 -33.06 -21.86 -22.11
C SER A 24 -33.77 -21.98 -20.75
N LYS A 25 -34.78 -22.86 -20.65
CA LYS A 25 -35.54 -23.05 -19.41
C LYS A 25 -34.77 -23.96 -18.44
N TRP A 26 -34.42 -23.41 -17.29
CA TRP A 26 -33.99 -24.14 -16.08
C TRP A 26 -35.21 -24.63 -15.28
N GLU A 27 -36.21 -25.21 -15.93
CA GLU A 27 -37.37 -25.75 -15.22
C GLU A 27 -37.16 -27.23 -14.93
N LYS A 28 -37.69 -27.69 -13.78
CA LYS A 28 -37.83 -29.09 -13.36
C LYS A 28 -38.74 -29.89 -14.32
N ASP A 29 -38.76 -29.54 -15.60
CA ASP A 29 -39.50 -30.27 -16.60
C ASP A 29 -38.77 -31.58 -16.89
N THR A 30 -39.52 -32.66 -16.71
CA THR A 30 -39.17 -34.04 -17.05
C THR A 30 -38.90 -34.26 -18.54
N ASN A 31 -38.94 -33.20 -19.36
CA ASN A 31 -38.80 -33.25 -20.81
C ASN A 31 -37.40 -32.80 -21.30
N ILE A 32 -36.47 -32.49 -20.41
CA ILE A 32 -35.08 -32.18 -20.78
C ILE A 32 -34.28 -33.49 -20.84
N GLU A 33 -34.02 -33.98 -22.05
CA GLU A 33 -33.32 -35.25 -22.32
C GLU A 33 -31.81 -35.18 -22.01
N ILE A 34 -31.18 -34.03 -22.30
CA ILE A 34 -29.76 -33.78 -22.06
C ILE A 34 -29.59 -32.40 -21.45
N MET A 35 -28.87 -32.32 -20.33
CA MET A 35 -28.57 -31.07 -19.65
C MET A 35 -27.08 -30.74 -19.76
N ASP A 36 -26.82 -29.57 -20.34
CA ASP A 36 -25.52 -28.92 -20.45
C ASP A 36 -25.47 -27.79 -19.41
N GLY A 37 -24.77 -28.03 -18.30
CA GLY A 37 -24.67 -27.08 -17.20
C GLY A 37 -23.78 -27.62 -16.08
N HIS A 38 -23.58 -26.80 -15.04
CA HIS A 38 -22.83 -27.15 -13.83
C HIS A 38 -23.50 -28.29 -13.06
N LEU A 39 -23.36 -29.51 -13.58
CA LEU A 39 -23.87 -30.73 -13.01
C LEU A 39 -22.76 -31.35 -12.21
N THR A 40 -22.85 -31.15 -10.91
CA THR A 40 -21.98 -31.83 -9.98
C THR A 40 -22.37 -33.29 -9.87
N LEU A 41 -21.33 -34.13 -9.71
CA LEU A 41 -21.41 -35.59 -9.54
C LEU A 41 -22.35 -36.04 -8.40
N SER A 42 -22.91 -35.12 -7.61
CA SER A 42 -23.86 -35.43 -6.54
C SER A 42 -25.32 -35.50 -6.97
N ASN A 43 -25.67 -35.24 -8.24
CA ASN A 43 -27.03 -35.43 -8.72
C ASN A 43 -27.33 -36.92 -8.90
N GLN A 44 -27.77 -37.58 -7.82
CA GLN A 44 -28.03 -39.03 -7.76
C GLN A 44 -29.07 -39.53 -8.77
N ASP A 45 -29.92 -38.66 -9.31
CA ASP A 45 -31.02 -39.03 -10.22
C ASP A 45 -30.63 -39.01 -11.70
N ARG A 46 -29.36 -38.74 -12.04
CA ARG A 46 -28.90 -38.60 -13.43
C ARG A 46 -27.58 -39.32 -13.69
N SER A 47 -27.47 -39.90 -14.89
CA SER A 47 -26.19 -40.40 -15.39
C SER A 47 -25.36 -39.22 -15.88
N ILE A 48 -24.15 -39.08 -15.34
CA ILE A 48 -23.19 -38.05 -15.74
C ILE A 48 -22.12 -38.72 -16.61
N THR A 49 -21.81 -38.07 -17.73
CA THR A 49 -20.78 -38.53 -18.67
C THR A 49 -19.36 -38.27 -18.13
N SER A 50 -18.36 -38.80 -18.82
CA SER A 50 -16.96 -38.50 -18.58
C SER A 50 -16.71 -37.00 -18.47
N VAL A 51 -15.88 -36.63 -17.48
CA VAL A 51 -15.55 -35.24 -17.19
C VAL A 51 -14.82 -34.64 -18.38
N PHE A 52 -15.39 -33.57 -18.94
CA PHE A 52 -14.78 -32.85 -20.05
C PHE A 52 -14.16 -31.52 -19.62
N TRP A 53 -14.54 -30.99 -18.47
CA TRP A 53 -13.98 -29.73 -18.00
C TRP A 53 -13.90 -29.71 -16.48
N SER A 54 -12.99 -28.95 -15.90
CA SER A 54 -13.00 -28.71 -14.45
C SER A 54 -12.86 -27.22 -14.19
N MET A 55 -13.69 -26.68 -13.31
CA MET A 55 -13.61 -25.27 -12.90
C MET A 55 -13.03 -25.19 -11.50
N ASN A 56 -12.10 -24.28 -11.30
CA ASN A 56 -11.55 -24.02 -9.99
C ASN A 56 -12.49 -23.07 -9.24
N VAL A 57 -12.94 -23.49 -8.06
CA VAL A 57 -13.65 -22.60 -7.14
C VAL A 57 -12.63 -21.97 -6.21
N GLY A 58 -12.67 -20.64 -6.14
CA GLY A 58 -11.81 -19.87 -5.28
C GLY A 58 -12.46 -18.58 -4.84
N LEU A 59 -11.62 -17.68 -4.34
CA LEU A 59 -12.02 -16.41 -3.78
C LEU A 59 -11.53 -15.27 -4.66
N VAL A 60 -12.37 -14.25 -4.81
CA VAL A 60 -11.98 -12.98 -5.42
C VAL A 60 -12.22 -11.80 -4.51
N ILE A 61 -11.32 -10.85 -4.61
CA ILE A 61 -11.34 -9.60 -3.87
C ILE A 61 -11.24 -8.43 -4.85
N THR A 62 -11.70 -7.25 -4.46
CA THR A 62 -11.44 -6.04 -5.24
C THR A 62 -9.96 -5.68 -5.20
N LYS A 63 -9.45 -4.98 -6.22
CA LYS A 63 -8.21 -4.20 -6.09
C LYS A 63 -8.49 -3.11 -5.05
N GLY A 64 -8.25 -3.40 -3.78
CA GLY A 64 -8.54 -2.48 -2.67
C GLY A 64 -7.57 -1.33 -2.59
N GLU A 65 -7.64 -0.53 -1.54
CA GLU A 65 -7.12 0.83 -1.56
C GLU A 65 -5.73 1.01 -2.19
N ARG A 66 -5.67 2.00 -3.08
CA ARG A 66 -4.39 2.50 -3.59
C ARG A 66 -3.61 3.10 -2.43
N TYR A 67 -2.30 2.93 -2.45
CA TYR A 67 -1.46 3.69 -1.52
C TYR A 67 -1.69 5.18 -1.71
N THR A 68 -1.95 5.86 -0.60
CA THR A 68 -2.01 7.32 -0.57
C THR A 68 -0.65 7.89 -0.95
N GLN A 69 -0.63 9.14 -1.41
CA GLN A 69 0.60 9.83 -1.81
C GLN A 69 1.63 9.90 -0.66
N TYR A 70 1.13 10.01 0.58
CA TYR A 70 1.94 10.03 1.79
C TYR A 70 2.58 8.66 2.05
N GLU A 71 1.79 7.58 2.00
CA GLU A 71 2.30 6.21 2.18
C GLU A 71 3.35 5.86 1.12
N LYS A 72 3.11 6.24 -0.14
CA LYS A 72 4.06 6.03 -1.25
C LYS A 72 5.44 6.64 -1.00
N SER A 73 5.53 7.67 -0.17
CA SER A 73 6.80 8.36 0.10
C SER A 73 7.65 7.68 1.17
N ILE A 74 7.02 6.86 2.03
CA ILE A 74 7.72 6.11 3.10
C ILE A 74 8.04 4.68 2.63
N LEU A 75 7.22 4.15 1.73
CA LEU A 75 7.35 2.82 1.11
C LEU A 75 8.68 2.46 0.40
N PRO A 76 9.52 3.39 -0.11
CA PRO A 76 10.73 3.00 -0.81
C PRO A 76 11.73 2.22 0.05
N PHE A 77 11.67 2.39 1.37
CA PHE A 77 12.48 1.67 2.34
C PHE A 77 11.59 0.95 3.35
N ASP A 78 12.05 -0.21 3.80
CA ASP A 78 11.44 -0.95 4.90
C ASP A 78 11.75 -0.27 6.24
N GLU A 79 10.99 -0.65 7.28
CA GLU A 79 11.12 -0.08 8.62
C GLU A 79 12.54 -0.21 9.17
N ILE A 80 13.21 -1.34 8.91
CA ILE A 80 14.57 -1.59 9.38
C ILE A 80 15.55 -0.63 8.71
N THR A 81 15.45 -0.43 7.39
CA THR A 81 16.31 0.54 6.69
C THR A 81 16.09 1.96 7.18
N TRP A 82 14.83 2.37 7.44
CA TRP A 82 14.55 3.67 8.04
C TRP A 82 15.20 3.83 9.41
N ILE A 83 15.10 2.81 10.27
CA ILE A 83 15.72 2.81 11.60
C ILE A 83 17.25 2.91 11.47
N LEU A 84 17.87 2.14 10.58
CA LEU A 84 19.32 2.18 10.34
C LEU A 84 19.77 3.54 9.78
N LEU A 85 18.97 4.17 8.92
CA LEU A 85 19.26 5.49 8.36
C LEU A 85 19.19 6.56 9.47
N ILE A 86 18.13 6.54 10.29
CA ILE A 86 17.99 7.42 11.44
C ILE A 86 19.17 7.21 12.40
N PHE A 87 19.51 5.96 12.72
CA PHE A 87 20.63 5.62 13.58
C PHE A 87 21.97 6.14 13.02
N THR A 88 22.21 5.97 11.73
CA THR A 88 23.44 6.46 11.06
C THR A 88 23.53 7.98 11.08
N LEU A 89 22.42 8.68 10.85
CA LEU A 89 22.40 10.14 10.97
C LEU A 89 22.56 10.59 12.42
N SER A 90 21.90 9.94 13.37
CA SER A 90 22.02 10.21 14.79
C SER A 90 23.46 10.03 15.27
N THR A 91 24.16 8.96 14.86
CA THR A 91 25.57 8.76 15.24
C THR A 91 26.48 9.88 14.72
N ALA A 92 26.21 10.43 13.52
CA ALA A 92 26.93 11.60 13.02
C ALA A 92 26.68 12.84 13.91
N PHE A 93 25.44 13.11 14.30
CA PHE A 93 25.11 14.22 15.21
C PHE A 93 25.67 14.01 16.63
N PHE A 94 25.60 12.80 17.17
CA PHE A 94 26.20 12.46 18.46
C PHE A 94 27.70 12.66 18.42
N THR A 95 28.37 12.25 17.34
CA THR A 95 29.81 12.47 17.15
C THR A 95 30.14 13.96 17.17
N ILE A 96 29.36 14.81 16.48
CA ILE A 96 29.51 16.27 16.54
C ILE A 96 29.28 16.79 17.97
N PHE A 97 28.23 16.32 18.64
CA PHE A 97 27.90 16.73 19.99
C PHE A 97 29.01 16.39 20.99
N PHE A 98 29.51 15.15 21.00
CA PHE A 98 30.60 14.72 21.87
C PHE A 98 31.90 15.47 21.57
N LEU A 99 32.23 15.69 20.29
CA LEU A 99 33.41 16.47 19.92
C LEU A 99 33.28 17.94 20.36
N ASN A 100 32.08 18.52 20.33
CA ASN A 100 31.83 19.87 20.84
C ASN A 100 32.08 19.98 22.36
N LEU A 101 31.98 18.88 23.11
CA LEU A 101 32.33 18.83 24.54
C LEU A 101 33.83 18.62 24.79
N MET A 102 34.61 18.25 23.77
CA MET A 102 36.05 18.01 23.89
C MET A 102 36.88 19.28 23.60
N ASN A 103 38.18 19.23 23.92
CA ASN A 103 39.12 20.32 23.65
C ASN A 103 39.22 20.68 22.15
N LYS A 104 39.46 21.96 21.86
CA LYS A 104 39.58 22.50 20.49
C LYS A 104 40.56 21.75 19.58
N ASN A 105 41.62 21.16 20.13
CA ASN A 105 42.58 20.34 19.37
C ASN A 105 41.95 19.05 18.79
N ALA A 106 41.06 18.41 19.54
CA ALA A 106 40.32 17.23 19.07
C ALA A 106 39.30 17.62 18.00
N GLN A 107 38.57 18.73 18.20
CA GLN A 107 37.64 19.29 17.22
C GLN A 107 38.35 19.64 15.89
N ASN A 108 39.49 20.32 15.96
CA ASN A 108 40.28 20.71 14.79
C ASN A 108 40.86 19.50 14.05
N THR A 109 41.00 18.34 14.69
CA THR A 109 41.47 17.10 14.05
C THR A 109 40.38 16.43 13.23
N VAL A 110 39.13 16.46 13.73
CA VAL A 110 38.00 15.80 13.07
C VAL A 110 37.28 16.71 12.09
N PHE A 111 37.03 17.99 12.40
CA PHE A 111 36.27 18.91 11.54
C PHE A 111 37.13 19.85 10.70
N GLY A 112 38.38 20.10 11.11
CA GLY A 112 39.23 21.14 10.56
C GLY A 112 39.00 22.51 11.21
N GLU A 113 39.92 23.45 10.96
CA GLU A 113 39.86 24.81 11.50
C GLU A 113 38.73 25.64 10.84
N ASP A 114 38.04 26.46 11.64
CA ASP A 114 37.02 27.46 11.22
C ASP A 114 35.71 26.95 10.59
N VAL A 115 35.21 25.81 11.06
CA VAL A 115 33.85 25.35 10.73
C VAL A 115 32.91 25.67 11.89
N ASN A 116 32.11 26.74 11.77
CA ASN A 116 31.18 27.17 12.83
C ASN A 116 29.83 26.43 12.82
N VAL A 117 29.50 25.68 11.76
CA VAL A 117 28.19 25.02 11.62
C VAL A 117 28.31 23.59 11.10
N GLN A 118 28.95 22.72 11.87
CA GLN A 118 29.24 21.32 11.49
C GLN A 118 27.96 20.50 11.27
N SER A 119 26.90 20.77 12.03
CA SER A 119 25.59 20.10 11.91
C SER A 119 24.91 20.39 10.57
N LEU A 120 24.96 21.64 10.10
CA LEU A 120 24.43 22.01 8.78
C LEU A 120 25.22 21.34 7.66
N ASN A 121 26.53 21.13 7.82
CA ASN A 121 27.33 20.45 6.81
C ASN A 121 26.90 18.99 6.61
N VAL A 122 26.59 18.27 7.69
CA VAL A 122 26.06 16.90 7.62
C VAL A 122 24.71 16.88 6.90
N ILE A 123 23.79 17.75 7.28
CA ILE A 123 22.47 17.86 6.65
C ILE A 123 22.62 18.20 5.15
N SER A 124 23.44 19.20 4.85
CA SER A 124 23.68 19.67 3.48
C SER A 124 24.29 18.57 2.62
N THR A 125 25.25 17.81 3.15
CA THR A 125 25.83 16.65 2.45
C THR A 125 24.79 15.55 2.22
N PHE A 126 23.95 15.27 3.23
CA PHE A 126 22.87 14.30 3.12
C PHE A 126 21.84 14.67 2.04
N PHE A 127 21.58 15.96 1.83
CA PHE A 127 20.73 16.46 0.71
C PHE A 127 21.51 16.70 -0.59
N GLY A 128 22.84 16.56 -0.58
CA GLY A 128 23.70 16.74 -1.76
C GLY A 128 23.94 18.19 -2.13
N ILE A 129 23.72 19.10 -1.18
CA ILE A 129 24.05 20.51 -1.32
C ILE A 129 25.57 20.66 -1.22
N PRO A 130 26.21 21.36 -2.17
CA PRO A 130 27.66 21.57 -2.14
C PRO A 130 28.07 22.32 -0.86
N GLN A 131 29.19 21.88 -0.28
CA GLN A 131 29.74 22.48 0.93
C GLN A 131 30.52 23.76 0.60
N ALA A 132 30.22 24.85 1.30
CA ALA A 132 30.91 26.13 1.09
C ALA A 132 32.40 26.10 1.51
N LYS A 133 32.75 25.24 2.49
CA LYS A 133 34.14 25.04 2.94
C LYS A 133 34.46 23.55 2.95
N MET A 134 35.55 23.18 2.29
CA MET A 134 36.05 21.81 2.30
C MET A 134 37.05 21.59 3.45
N PRO A 135 37.03 20.40 4.09
CA PRO A 135 38.00 20.07 5.11
C PRO A 135 39.42 20.01 4.53
N LYS A 136 40.40 20.53 5.28
CA LYS A 136 41.82 20.57 4.84
C LYS A 136 42.58 19.28 5.16
N LYS A 137 42.20 18.56 6.22
CA LYS A 137 42.91 17.36 6.72
C LYS A 137 42.48 16.09 5.97
N SER A 138 43.44 15.20 5.70
CA SER A 138 43.21 13.96 4.94
C SER A 138 42.20 13.01 5.59
N PHE A 139 42.21 12.88 6.92
CA PHE A 139 41.28 12.00 7.64
C PHE A 139 39.82 12.49 7.54
N THR A 140 39.58 13.77 7.76
CA THR A 140 38.25 14.38 7.60
C THR A 140 37.74 14.28 6.16
N ARG A 141 38.62 14.49 5.17
CA ARG A 141 38.28 14.29 3.76
C ARG A 141 37.84 12.86 3.48
N PHE A 142 38.55 11.88 4.03
CA PHE A 142 38.21 10.47 3.86
C PHE A 142 36.83 10.14 4.44
N ILE A 143 36.53 10.58 5.68
CA ILE A 143 35.21 10.42 6.29
C ILE A 143 34.13 11.09 5.44
N LEU A 144 34.37 12.33 5.00
CA LEU A 144 33.43 13.08 4.19
C LEU A 144 33.14 12.37 2.86
N ILE A 145 34.16 11.84 2.19
CA ILE A 145 34.00 11.08 0.93
C ILE A 145 33.17 9.82 1.17
N ILE A 146 33.47 9.04 2.21
CA ILE A 146 32.68 7.84 2.54
C ILE A 146 31.22 8.22 2.81
N PHE A 147 30.99 9.27 3.59
CA PHE A 147 29.65 9.74 3.89
C PHE A 147 28.90 10.23 2.65
N MET A 148 29.59 10.94 1.75
CA MET A 148 29.03 11.35 0.45
C MET A 148 28.65 10.16 -0.42
N VAL A 149 29.51 9.14 -0.51
CA VAL A 149 29.21 7.90 -1.26
C VAL A 149 28.00 7.19 -0.65
N PHE A 150 27.93 7.08 0.67
CA PHE A 150 26.77 6.53 1.37
C PHE A 150 25.47 7.29 1.05
N CYS A 151 25.47 8.62 1.19
CA CYS A 151 24.32 9.46 0.88
C CYS A 151 23.89 9.35 -0.59
N PHE A 152 24.86 9.27 -1.50
CA PHE A 152 24.62 9.10 -2.93
C PHE A 152 23.92 7.77 -3.23
N ILE A 153 24.42 6.65 -2.67
CA ILE A 153 23.82 5.32 -2.85
C ILE A 153 22.39 5.33 -2.32
N ILE A 154 22.19 5.75 -1.06
CA ILE A 154 20.87 5.76 -0.42
C ILE A 154 19.88 6.62 -1.20
N ARG A 155 20.28 7.82 -1.63
CA ARG A 155 19.39 8.70 -2.40
C ARG A 155 19.04 8.12 -3.77
N THR A 156 20.01 7.53 -4.47
CA THR A 156 19.80 6.95 -5.79
C THR A 156 18.84 5.76 -5.72
N VAL A 157 19.01 4.88 -4.74
CA VAL A 157 18.11 3.75 -4.50
C VAL A 157 16.71 4.26 -4.13
N TYR A 158 16.61 5.20 -3.19
CA TYR A 158 15.34 5.79 -2.79
C TYR A 158 14.59 6.39 -3.98
N GLN A 159 15.26 7.21 -4.79
CA GLN A 159 14.67 7.86 -5.96
C GLN A 159 14.23 6.85 -7.02
N GLY A 160 15.02 5.80 -7.27
CA GLY A 160 14.67 4.74 -8.22
C GLY A 160 13.41 3.98 -7.82
N VAL A 161 13.32 3.55 -6.56
CA VAL A 161 12.16 2.82 -6.04
C VAL A 161 10.94 3.73 -5.93
N LEU A 162 11.12 4.98 -5.48
CA LEU A 162 10.04 5.97 -5.42
C LEU A 162 9.47 6.26 -6.82
N PHE A 163 10.32 6.39 -7.83
CA PHE A 163 9.88 6.58 -9.21
C PHE A 163 9.02 5.40 -9.68
N ASP A 164 9.46 4.16 -9.42
CA ASP A 164 8.67 2.96 -9.73
C ASP A 164 7.31 2.94 -8.98
N LEU A 165 7.29 3.34 -7.71
CA LEU A 165 6.07 3.41 -6.88
C LEU A 165 5.08 4.49 -7.31
N ILE A 166 5.58 5.62 -7.79
CA ILE A 166 4.72 6.70 -8.29
C ILE A 166 4.19 6.33 -9.68
N ASN A 167 5.03 5.76 -10.54
CA ASN A 167 4.67 5.38 -11.90
C ASN A 167 3.76 4.13 -11.96
N THR A 168 3.85 3.26 -10.96
CA THR A 168 3.03 2.05 -10.85
C THR A 168 1.80 2.29 -9.96
N ASP A 169 0.65 1.78 -10.40
CA ASP A 169 -0.58 1.76 -9.61
C ASP A 169 -0.54 0.62 -8.58
N LYS A 170 0.41 0.67 -7.62
CA LYS A 170 0.50 -0.32 -6.53
C LYS A 170 -0.64 -0.11 -5.56
N HIS A 171 -1.38 -1.19 -5.31
CA HIS A 171 -2.48 -1.25 -4.33
C HIS A 171 -1.95 -1.92 -3.06
N LYS A 172 -2.62 -1.69 -1.93
CA LYS A 172 -2.25 -2.34 -0.67
C LYS A 172 -2.28 -3.87 -0.81
N PRO A 173 -1.39 -4.62 -0.13
CA PRO A 173 -1.30 -6.06 -0.28
C PRO A 173 -2.59 -6.74 0.21
N HIS A 174 -3.24 -7.46 -0.71
CA HIS A 174 -4.40 -8.29 -0.42
C HIS A 174 -4.02 -9.62 0.22
N ALA A 175 -5.00 -10.28 0.83
CA ALA A 175 -4.85 -11.67 1.27
C ALA A 175 -4.52 -12.55 0.05
N LYS A 176 -3.39 -13.27 0.13
CA LYS A 176 -2.91 -14.17 -0.94
C LYS A 176 -3.37 -15.61 -0.75
N THR A 177 -3.76 -15.96 0.47
CA THR A 177 -4.20 -17.28 0.87
C THR A 177 -5.57 -17.19 1.54
N ILE A 178 -6.28 -18.31 1.57
CA ILE A 178 -7.58 -18.41 2.23
C ILE A 178 -7.42 -18.26 3.75
N ALA A 179 -6.32 -18.73 4.31
CA ALA A 179 -6.00 -18.53 5.73
C ALA A 179 -5.94 -17.02 6.07
N GLU A 180 -5.19 -16.24 5.28
CA GLU A 180 -5.09 -14.79 5.47
C GLU A 180 -6.44 -14.07 5.35
N VAL A 181 -7.33 -14.58 4.49
CA VAL A 181 -8.69 -14.05 4.34
C VAL A 181 -9.46 -14.14 5.66
N PHE A 182 -9.41 -15.31 6.32
CA PHE A 182 -10.12 -15.52 7.57
C PHE A 182 -9.41 -14.91 8.78
N GLU A 183 -8.09 -14.76 8.74
CA GLU A 183 -7.31 -14.03 9.77
C GLU A 183 -7.60 -12.53 9.75
N LYS A 184 -7.67 -11.93 8.56
CA LYS A 184 -7.98 -10.50 8.39
C LYS A 184 -9.48 -10.17 8.53
N ASN A 185 -10.32 -11.15 8.87
CA ASN A 185 -11.77 -11.02 9.08
C ASN A 185 -12.52 -10.39 7.89
N TYR A 186 -12.13 -10.74 6.66
CA TYR A 186 -12.89 -10.34 5.48
C TYR A 186 -14.29 -10.97 5.49
N LYS A 187 -15.26 -10.25 4.91
CA LYS A 187 -16.63 -10.73 4.76
C LYS A 187 -16.77 -11.56 3.50
N VAL A 188 -16.96 -12.87 3.67
CA VAL A 188 -17.09 -13.81 2.54
C VAL A 188 -18.54 -13.84 2.05
N LEU A 189 -18.74 -13.32 0.84
CA LEU A 189 -19.98 -13.35 0.08
C LEU A 189 -20.03 -14.62 -0.79
N GLY A 190 -21.20 -15.24 -0.89
CA GLY A 190 -21.40 -16.40 -1.76
C GLY A 190 -22.82 -16.47 -2.27
N HIS A 191 -23.10 -17.36 -3.21
CA HIS A 191 -24.47 -17.65 -3.62
C HIS A 191 -25.02 -18.87 -2.87
N LYS A 192 -26.34 -18.93 -2.67
CA LYS A 192 -27.08 -20.08 -2.09
C LYS A 192 -27.17 -21.18 -3.15
N THR A 193 -26.01 -21.65 -3.53
CA THR A 193 -25.75 -22.53 -4.65
C THR A 193 -24.94 -23.72 -4.17
N TYR A 194 -24.88 -24.76 -4.98
CA TYR A 194 -24.09 -25.93 -4.68
C TYR A 194 -22.62 -25.56 -4.40
N GLU A 195 -22.07 -24.63 -5.18
CA GLU A 195 -20.69 -24.16 -5.07
C GLU A 195 -20.45 -23.48 -3.73
N GLY A 196 -21.34 -22.60 -3.29
CA GLY A 196 -21.25 -21.94 -1.98
C GLY A 196 -21.39 -22.91 -0.80
N GLN A 197 -22.27 -23.90 -0.91
CA GLN A 197 -22.45 -24.93 0.13
C GLN A 197 -21.23 -25.85 0.21
N LYS A 198 -20.77 -26.37 -0.92
CA LYS A 198 -19.59 -27.23 -0.99
C LYS A 198 -18.31 -26.50 -0.59
N PHE A 199 -18.22 -25.19 -0.88
CA PHE A 199 -17.14 -24.36 -0.36
C PHE A 199 -17.13 -24.36 1.17
N LYS A 200 -18.28 -24.11 1.82
CA LYS A 200 -18.42 -24.15 3.28
C LYS A 200 -18.05 -25.52 3.86
N GLU A 201 -18.36 -26.60 3.16
CA GLU A 201 -17.97 -27.96 3.55
C GLU A 201 -16.47 -28.23 3.38
N SER A 202 -15.85 -27.66 2.34
CA SER A 202 -14.45 -27.92 1.97
C SER A 202 -13.44 -27.14 2.82
N ILE A 203 -13.87 -26.06 3.49
CA ILE A 203 -13.01 -25.29 4.41
C ILE A 203 -13.00 -25.85 5.83
N LYS A 204 -12.00 -25.43 6.60
CA LYS A 204 -11.84 -25.80 8.01
C LYS A 204 -13.10 -25.45 8.83
N PRO A 205 -13.51 -26.30 9.79
CA PRO A 205 -14.70 -26.05 10.62
C PRO A 205 -14.69 -24.68 11.30
N GLU A 206 -13.54 -24.24 11.81
CA GLU A 206 -13.33 -22.96 12.48
C GLU A 206 -13.61 -21.73 11.60
N TRP A 207 -13.57 -21.87 10.27
CA TRP A 207 -13.84 -20.78 9.33
C TRP A 207 -15.31 -20.75 8.87
N ARG A 208 -16.05 -21.85 9.05
CA ARG A 208 -17.45 -21.97 8.60
C ARG A 208 -18.38 -20.99 9.31
N GLU A 209 -18.11 -20.72 10.58
CA GLU A 209 -18.89 -19.79 11.41
C GLU A 209 -18.68 -18.32 11.01
N LYS A 210 -17.54 -18.00 10.38
CA LYS A 210 -17.24 -16.66 9.87
C LYS A 210 -17.95 -16.35 8.54
N ILE A 211 -18.51 -17.36 7.88
CA ILE A 211 -19.31 -17.17 6.65
C ILE A 211 -20.74 -16.82 7.08
N ASP A 212 -21.04 -15.53 7.06
CA ASP A 212 -22.36 -14.99 7.40
C ASP A 212 -23.42 -15.44 6.37
N GLU A 213 -24.45 -16.16 6.84
CA GLU A 213 -25.52 -16.69 5.99
C GLU A 213 -26.39 -15.59 5.36
N THR A 214 -26.34 -14.36 5.88
CA THR A 214 -27.02 -13.19 5.30
C THR A 214 -26.26 -12.58 4.12
N SER A 215 -24.97 -12.94 3.96
CA SER A 215 -24.12 -12.58 2.81
C SER A 215 -24.42 -13.42 1.56
N ILE A 216 -25.42 -14.29 1.66
CA ILE A 216 -25.75 -15.21 0.60
C ILE A 216 -26.67 -14.55 -0.43
N ILE A 217 -26.09 -14.18 -1.56
CA ILE A 217 -26.79 -13.51 -2.65
C ILE A 217 -27.75 -14.52 -3.32
N PRO A 218 -29.05 -14.21 -3.44
CA PRO A 218 -30.01 -15.12 -4.04
C PRO A 218 -29.62 -15.43 -5.50
N TYR A 219 -29.63 -16.72 -5.86
CA TYR A 219 -29.21 -17.25 -7.18
C TYR A 219 -29.76 -16.45 -8.37
N ARG A 220 -31.00 -15.98 -8.26
CA ARG A 220 -31.73 -15.26 -9.31
C ARG A 220 -31.16 -13.87 -9.63
N SER A 221 -30.21 -13.37 -8.84
CA SER A 221 -29.68 -12.03 -9.00
C SER A 221 -28.36 -11.90 -9.75
N GLY A 222 -27.74 -13.02 -10.15
CA GLY A 222 -26.60 -13.06 -11.06
C GLY A 222 -25.30 -12.46 -10.50
N TYR A 223 -24.22 -12.58 -11.28
CA TYR A 223 -22.90 -12.01 -11.00
C TYR A 223 -22.91 -10.46 -10.90
N GLU A 224 -23.90 -9.79 -11.48
CA GLU A 224 -24.05 -8.34 -11.42
C GLU A 224 -24.25 -7.83 -9.99
N LYS A 225 -25.13 -8.46 -9.19
CA LYS A 225 -25.27 -8.07 -7.78
C LYS A 225 -24.03 -8.39 -6.97
N LEU A 226 -23.34 -9.49 -7.28
CA LEU A 226 -22.07 -9.82 -6.65
C LEU A 226 -21.04 -8.71 -6.88
N CYS A 227 -20.88 -8.25 -8.14
CA CYS A 227 -20.07 -7.09 -8.47
C CYS A 227 -20.47 -5.86 -7.64
N HIS A 228 -21.77 -5.56 -7.56
CA HIS A 228 -22.26 -4.41 -6.79
C HIS A 228 -21.92 -4.48 -5.28
N TYR A 229 -21.99 -5.66 -4.67
CA TYR A 229 -21.60 -5.82 -3.27
C TYR A 229 -20.08 -5.72 -3.06
N LEU A 230 -19.28 -6.26 -3.99
CA LEU A 230 -17.83 -6.10 -3.99
C LEU A 230 -17.43 -4.63 -4.17
N GLU A 231 -18.14 -3.88 -5.02
CA GLU A 231 -17.91 -2.44 -5.23
C GLU A 231 -18.25 -1.60 -3.99
N LYS A 232 -19.20 -2.04 -3.17
CA LYS A 232 -19.68 -1.27 -2.03
C LYS A 232 -18.72 -1.31 -0.83
N ASP A 233 -18.00 -2.41 -0.65
CA ASP A 233 -17.08 -2.58 0.48
C ASP A 233 -15.92 -3.48 0.06
N GLU A 234 -14.70 -2.93 0.13
CA GLU A 234 -13.45 -3.60 -0.24
C GLU A 234 -13.06 -4.74 0.72
N SER A 235 -13.71 -4.80 1.88
CA SER A 235 -13.58 -5.91 2.83
C SER A 235 -14.45 -7.12 2.44
N ASN A 236 -15.23 -7.00 1.36
CA ASN A 236 -15.98 -8.11 0.81
C ASN A 236 -15.11 -8.95 -0.12
N ILE A 237 -15.22 -10.26 0.06
CA ILE A 237 -14.60 -11.26 -0.80
C ILE A 237 -15.71 -12.15 -1.33
N ALA A 238 -15.67 -12.51 -2.60
CA ALA A 238 -16.68 -13.36 -3.20
C ALA A 238 -16.15 -14.77 -3.49
N ILE A 239 -16.97 -15.78 -3.19
CA ILE A 239 -16.80 -17.15 -3.67
C ILE A 239 -17.27 -17.21 -5.12
N VAL A 240 -16.38 -17.61 -6.02
CA VAL A 240 -16.67 -17.70 -7.45
C VAL A 240 -15.98 -18.90 -8.08
N MET A 241 -16.47 -19.28 -9.26
CA MET A 241 -15.69 -20.07 -10.21
C MET A 241 -14.74 -19.12 -10.94
N HIS A 242 -13.44 -19.44 -10.98
CA HIS A 242 -12.43 -18.56 -11.55
C HIS A 242 -12.65 -18.30 -13.04
N GLU A 243 -13.00 -19.31 -13.82
CA GLU A 243 -13.06 -19.22 -15.29
C GLU A 243 -14.30 -18.44 -15.77
N PRO A 244 -15.53 -18.67 -15.24
CA PRO A 244 -16.67 -17.83 -15.56
C PRO A 244 -16.49 -16.39 -15.09
N LEU A 245 -15.82 -16.16 -13.94
CA LEU A 245 -15.61 -14.81 -13.45
C LEU A 245 -14.81 -13.96 -14.43
N ASP A 246 -13.79 -14.51 -15.09
CA ASP A 246 -13.00 -13.72 -16.07
C ASP A 246 -13.88 -13.09 -17.14
N MET A 247 -14.86 -13.86 -17.60
CA MET A 247 -15.86 -13.41 -18.56
C MET A 247 -16.86 -12.41 -17.95
N PHE A 248 -17.32 -12.65 -16.71
CA PHE A 248 -18.36 -11.83 -16.08
C PHE A 248 -17.85 -10.50 -15.53
N ALA A 249 -16.63 -10.47 -14.99
CA ALA A 249 -16.02 -9.27 -14.44
C ALA A 249 -15.93 -8.16 -15.50
N GLU A 250 -15.60 -8.50 -16.75
CA GLU A 250 -15.52 -7.51 -17.83
C GLU A 250 -16.88 -6.88 -18.19
N PHE A 251 -17.97 -7.65 -18.13
CA PHE A 251 -19.29 -7.12 -18.48
C PHE A 251 -19.98 -6.37 -17.36
N PHE A 252 -19.83 -6.85 -16.14
CA PHE A 252 -20.71 -6.48 -15.04
C PHE A 252 -19.99 -5.77 -13.91
N CYS A 253 -18.68 -5.96 -13.76
CA CYS A 253 -17.90 -5.28 -12.73
C CYS A 253 -17.22 -4.05 -13.34
N LYS A 254 -17.44 -2.86 -12.76
CA LYS A 254 -16.67 -1.66 -13.14
C LYS A 254 -15.30 -1.63 -12.47
N ILE A 255 -15.10 -2.53 -11.50
CA ILE A 255 -13.89 -2.67 -10.71
C ILE A 255 -13.02 -3.83 -11.19
N LYS A 256 -11.71 -3.65 -11.06
CA LYS A 256 -10.74 -4.73 -11.28
C LYS A 256 -10.79 -5.68 -10.09
N LEU A 257 -11.02 -6.96 -10.37
CA LEU A 257 -11.00 -8.04 -9.38
C LEU A 257 -9.65 -8.76 -9.38
N LEU A 258 -9.23 -9.19 -8.20
CA LEU A 258 -8.04 -10.01 -7.99
C LEU A 258 -8.47 -11.41 -7.56
N LYS A 259 -7.88 -12.42 -8.21
CA LYS A 259 -8.05 -13.83 -7.84
C LYS A 259 -7.05 -14.23 -6.79
N ILE A 260 -7.53 -14.84 -5.72
CA ILE A 260 -6.67 -15.53 -4.76
C ILE A 260 -6.18 -16.80 -5.46
N LYS A 261 -4.86 -17.01 -5.49
CA LYS A 261 -4.23 -18.11 -6.27
C LYS A 261 -4.63 -19.50 -5.75
N GLU A 262 -5.00 -19.59 -4.49
CA GLU A 262 -5.42 -20.82 -3.84
C GLU A 262 -6.86 -21.18 -4.23
N SER A 263 -7.02 -22.32 -4.91
CA SER A 263 -8.32 -22.93 -5.20
C SER A 263 -8.74 -23.85 -4.06
N VAL A 264 -10.02 -23.81 -3.68
CA VAL A 264 -10.55 -24.67 -2.59
C VAL A 264 -10.86 -26.07 -3.08
N PHE A 265 -11.54 -26.15 -4.21
CA PHE A 265 -11.89 -27.42 -4.83
C PHE A 265 -12.19 -27.20 -6.31
N ASN A 266 -12.15 -28.31 -7.04
CA ASN A 266 -12.46 -28.33 -8.46
C ASN A 266 -13.84 -28.94 -8.67
N ILE A 267 -14.60 -28.30 -9.56
CA ILE A 267 -15.90 -28.77 -10.01
C ILE A 267 -15.71 -29.44 -11.36
N PRO A 268 -15.70 -30.79 -11.42
CA PRO A 268 -15.75 -31.48 -12.69
C PRO A 268 -17.09 -31.22 -13.37
N GLN A 269 -17.04 -31.02 -14.68
CA GLN A 269 -18.15 -30.77 -15.57
C GLN A 269 -18.31 -31.96 -16.50
N GLY A 270 -19.52 -32.50 -16.55
CA GLY A 270 -19.95 -33.54 -17.45
C GLY A 270 -21.38 -33.25 -17.91
N PHE A 271 -21.77 -33.82 -19.03
CA PHE A 271 -23.17 -33.74 -19.47
C PHE A 271 -24.00 -34.70 -18.65
N GLY A 272 -25.11 -34.22 -18.10
CA GLY A 272 -26.05 -35.04 -17.35
C GLY A 272 -27.26 -35.42 -18.20
N MET A 273 -27.68 -36.66 -18.06
CA MET A 273 -28.82 -37.24 -18.77
C MET A 273 -29.70 -37.99 -17.79
N ALA A 274 -30.94 -38.27 -18.19
CA ALA A 274 -31.79 -39.19 -17.43
C ALA A 274 -31.07 -40.54 -17.23
N SER A 275 -31.26 -41.15 -16.07
CA SER A 275 -30.73 -42.49 -15.79
C SER A 275 -31.22 -43.46 -16.86
N ASN A 276 -30.29 -44.15 -17.53
CA ASN A 276 -30.53 -45.05 -18.67
C ASN A 276 -30.90 -44.39 -20.01
N HIS A 277 -30.56 -43.12 -20.22
CA HIS A 277 -30.79 -42.45 -21.50
C HIS A 277 -30.07 -43.16 -22.66
N TYR A 278 -30.77 -43.40 -23.78
CA TYR A 278 -30.23 -44.17 -24.92
C TYR A 278 -28.99 -43.51 -25.58
N LEU A 279 -28.87 -42.18 -25.51
CA LEU A 279 -27.69 -41.45 -26.01
C LEU A 279 -26.48 -41.50 -25.09
N TYR A 280 -26.62 -41.96 -23.84
CA TYR A 280 -25.52 -41.94 -22.88
C TYR A 280 -24.28 -42.71 -23.39
N PRO A 281 -24.36 -43.97 -23.85
CA PRO A 281 -23.18 -44.71 -24.31
C PRO A 281 -22.54 -44.08 -25.56
N VAL A 282 -23.35 -43.41 -26.39
CA VAL A 282 -22.88 -42.77 -27.63
C VAL A 282 -22.06 -41.53 -27.29
N ILE A 283 -22.56 -40.69 -26.38
CA ILE A 283 -21.91 -39.45 -25.96
C ILE A 283 -20.70 -39.77 -25.07
N GLU A 284 -20.81 -40.74 -24.17
CA GLU A 284 -19.72 -41.20 -23.32
C GLU A 284 -18.49 -41.64 -24.13
N LYS A 285 -18.71 -42.35 -25.25
CA LYS A 285 -17.62 -42.77 -26.15
C LYS A 285 -17.08 -41.61 -27.00
N PHE A 286 -17.89 -40.60 -27.24
CA PHE A 286 -17.54 -39.46 -28.10
C PHE A 286 -16.66 -38.44 -27.36
N ILE A 287 -16.92 -38.19 -26.07
CA ILE A 287 -16.18 -37.20 -25.28
C ILE A 287 -14.66 -37.45 -25.29
N PRO A 288 -14.13 -38.64 -24.96
CA PRO A 288 -12.68 -38.89 -24.98
C PRO A 288 -12.06 -38.66 -26.37
N ARG A 289 -12.76 -39.03 -27.44
CA ARG A 289 -12.29 -38.80 -28.82
C ARG A 289 -12.15 -37.32 -29.14
N MET A 290 -13.07 -36.49 -28.63
CA MET A 290 -13.00 -35.04 -28.78
C MET A 290 -11.85 -34.43 -27.98
N PHE A 291 -11.48 -35.02 -26.83
CA PHE A 291 -10.26 -34.66 -26.10
C PHE A 291 -9.00 -35.03 -26.88
N GLU A 292 -8.92 -36.28 -27.34
CA GLU A 292 -7.78 -36.80 -28.09
C GLU A 292 -7.55 -36.02 -29.39
N ALA A 293 -8.63 -35.62 -30.06
CA ALA A 293 -8.56 -34.78 -31.26
C ALA A 293 -8.24 -33.30 -30.98
N GLY A 294 -8.19 -32.88 -29.70
CA GLY A 294 -7.94 -31.49 -29.31
C GLY A 294 -9.10 -30.52 -29.55
N ILE A 295 -10.27 -31.01 -29.98
CA ILE A 295 -11.43 -30.18 -30.30
C ILE A 295 -11.98 -29.50 -29.04
N MET A 296 -11.98 -30.20 -27.91
CA MET A 296 -12.43 -29.62 -26.63
C MET A 296 -11.56 -28.45 -26.19
N LYS A 297 -10.24 -28.57 -26.37
CA LYS A 297 -9.30 -27.47 -26.11
C LYS A 297 -9.57 -26.29 -27.06
N TYR A 298 -9.76 -26.56 -28.35
CA TYR A 298 -10.08 -25.52 -29.33
C TYR A 298 -11.38 -24.78 -29.01
N LEU A 299 -12.45 -25.49 -28.64
CA LEU A 299 -13.72 -24.88 -28.25
C LEU A 299 -13.60 -24.06 -26.97
N TYR A 300 -12.82 -24.54 -26.00
CA TYR A 300 -12.50 -23.82 -24.78
C TYR A 300 -11.71 -22.53 -25.07
N ASP A 301 -10.67 -22.64 -25.90
CA ASP A 301 -9.88 -21.50 -26.35
C ASP A 301 -10.78 -20.52 -27.10
N ILE A 302 -11.65 -20.92 -28.03
CA ILE A 302 -12.61 -19.99 -28.64
C ILE A 302 -13.50 -19.33 -27.57
N TRP A 303 -14.01 -20.10 -26.61
CA TRP A 303 -14.93 -19.57 -25.61
C TRP A 303 -14.30 -18.49 -24.71
N LEU A 304 -13.02 -18.64 -24.37
CA LEU A 304 -12.27 -17.68 -23.54
C LEU A 304 -11.53 -16.60 -24.33
N HIS A 305 -10.96 -16.98 -25.48
CA HIS A 305 -10.03 -16.16 -26.24
C HIS A 305 -10.74 -15.21 -27.22
N TRP A 306 -11.97 -15.51 -27.65
CA TRP A 306 -12.65 -14.68 -28.66
C TRP A 306 -13.24 -13.37 -28.11
N ARG A 307 -13.20 -13.11 -26.79
CA ARG A 307 -13.81 -11.89 -26.24
C ARG A 307 -13.25 -11.30 -24.93
N PHE A 308 -12.38 -11.96 -24.14
CA PHE A 308 -12.16 -11.53 -22.73
C PHE A 308 -10.73 -11.46 -22.16
N LEU A 309 -9.76 -12.21 -22.69
CA LEU A 309 -8.52 -12.42 -21.94
C LEU A 309 -7.43 -11.35 -22.12
N LYS A 310 -7.62 -10.32 -22.95
CA LYS A 310 -6.50 -9.50 -23.41
C LYS A 310 -6.11 -8.31 -22.53
N GLU A 311 -6.97 -7.80 -21.63
CA GLU A 311 -6.69 -6.50 -20.97
C GLU A 311 -6.84 -6.43 -19.45
N HIS A 312 -7.55 -7.33 -18.77
CA HIS A 312 -7.98 -7.06 -17.38
C HIS A 312 -7.23 -7.77 -16.24
N PHE A 313 -6.58 -8.91 -16.48
CA PHE A 313 -6.09 -9.77 -15.38
C PHE A 313 -4.57 -9.93 -15.25
N TYR A 314 -3.78 -9.37 -16.17
CA TYR A 314 -2.37 -9.18 -15.87
C TYR A 314 -2.24 -8.01 -14.89
N GLU A 315 -1.38 -8.18 -13.89
CA GLU A 315 -0.73 -7.07 -13.19
C GLU A 315 0.08 -6.26 -14.22
N ASN A 316 -0.58 -5.66 -15.20
CA ASN A 316 0.05 -4.61 -15.97
C ASN A 316 0.19 -3.47 -14.96
N ASN A 317 1.38 -3.40 -14.37
CA ASN A 317 2.00 -2.17 -13.90
C ASN A 317 2.10 -1.24 -15.12
N GLU A 318 0.96 -0.82 -15.67
CA GLU A 318 0.92 0.14 -16.76
C GLU A 318 1.51 1.42 -16.19
N SER A 319 2.70 1.75 -16.70
CA SER A 319 3.40 2.99 -16.43
C SER A 319 2.43 4.14 -16.66
N LYS A 320 1.90 4.72 -15.60
CA LYS A 320 0.96 5.83 -15.69
C LYS A 320 1.74 7.13 -15.77
N ALA A 321 1.40 7.98 -16.73
CA ALA A 321 1.98 9.33 -16.80
C ALA A 321 1.80 10.05 -15.44
N LEU A 322 2.90 10.55 -14.87
CA LEU A 322 2.91 11.27 -13.61
C LEU A 322 1.99 12.50 -13.72
N THR A 323 1.01 12.60 -12.82
CA THR A 323 0.14 13.77 -12.73
C THR A 323 0.62 14.70 -11.62
N ILE A 324 0.38 16.01 -11.72
CA ILE A 324 0.68 16.98 -10.65
C ILE A 324 0.08 16.55 -9.30
N LYS A 325 -1.09 15.91 -9.34
CA LYS A 325 -1.72 15.33 -8.15
C LYS A 325 -0.77 14.38 -7.42
N ASP A 326 -0.06 13.51 -8.13
CA ASP A 326 0.83 12.51 -7.53
C ASP A 326 2.05 13.14 -6.83
N LEU A 327 2.47 14.35 -7.24
CA LEU A 327 3.51 15.14 -6.58
C LEU A 327 2.99 16.00 -5.42
N GLY A 328 1.68 15.97 -5.11
CA GLY A 328 1.05 16.82 -4.09
C GLY A 328 1.74 16.77 -2.73
N TYR A 329 2.24 15.60 -2.33
CA TYR A 329 2.99 15.44 -1.09
C TYR A 329 4.24 16.32 -1.00
N GLY A 330 5.03 16.40 -2.07
CA GLY A 330 6.24 17.23 -2.10
C GLY A 330 5.92 18.71 -1.90
N PHE A 331 4.84 19.19 -2.51
CA PHE A 331 4.36 20.57 -2.31
C PHE A 331 3.89 20.83 -0.88
N ASN A 332 3.21 19.86 -0.26
CA ASN A 332 2.74 19.99 1.12
C ASN A 332 3.91 20.05 2.12
N ILE A 333 4.92 19.19 1.98
CA ILE A 333 6.14 19.28 2.83
C ILE A 333 6.80 20.64 2.65
N TRP A 334 6.95 21.11 1.41
CA TRP A 334 7.57 22.39 1.13
C TRP A 334 6.82 23.55 1.79
N LEU A 335 5.49 23.59 1.66
CA LEU A 335 4.65 24.60 2.32
C LEU A 335 4.77 24.56 3.85
N ILE A 336 4.72 23.37 4.45
CA ILE A 336 4.89 23.20 5.90
C ILE A 336 6.26 23.74 6.34
N THR A 337 7.32 23.38 5.60
CA THR A 337 8.69 23.80 5.92
C THR A 337 8.85 25.32 5.81
N CYS A 338 8.27 25.95 4.78
CA CYS A 338 8.24 27.40 4.64
C CYS A 338 7.49 28.07 5.79
N ALA A 339 6.33 27.53 6.17
CA ALA A 339 5.56 28.05 7.31
C ALA A 339 6.36 27.93 8.63
N THR A 340 7.01 26.79 8.87
CA THR A 340 7.88 26.60 10.04
C THR A 340 9.05 27.58 10.04
N ALA A 341 9.70 27.82 8.89
CA ALA A 341 10.79 28.79 8.78
C ALA A 341 10.34 30.22 9.12
N ILE A 342 9.15 30.62 8.66
CA ILE A 342 8.56 31.92 9.00
C ILE A 342 8.31 32.03 10.51
N ILE A 343 7.79 30.99 11.14
CA ILE A 343 7.55 30.96 12.59
C ILE A 343 8.87 31.12 13.36
N VAL A 344 9.91 30.37 12.98
CA VAL A 344 11.24 30.46 13.60
C VAL A 344 11.82 31.88 13.44
N PHE A 345 11.70 32.48 12.26
CA PHE A 345 12.14 33.85 12.01
C PHE A 345 11.45 34.86 12.94
N PHE A 346 10.14 34.74 13.14
CA PHE A 346 9.43 35.60 14.08
C PHE A 346 9.85 35.35 15.54
N MET A 347 10.09 34.10 15.93
CA MET A 347 10.63 33.78 17.26
C MET A 347 12.01 34.42 17.46
N GLU A 348 12.89 34.34 16.47
CA GLU A 348 14.23 34.96 16.52
C GLU A 348 14.13 36.48 16.70
N ILE A 349 13.23 37.15 15.96
CA ILE A 349 12.97 38.59 16.13
C ILE A 349 12.51 38.91 17.56
N ILE A 350 11.63 38.08 18.14
CA ILE A 350 11.13 38.29 19.50
C ILE A 350 12.26 38.11 20.52
N VAL A 351 13.06 37.04 20.39
CA VAL A 351 14.21 36.78 21.27
C VAL A 351 15.22 37.92 21.17
N TRP A 352 15.56 38.36 19.96
CA TRP A 352 16.48 39.47 19.74
C TRP A 352 15.99 40.79 20.35
N LYS A 353 14.70 41.11 20.17
CA LYS A 353 14.10 42.28 20.83
C LYS A 353 14.11 42.17 22.35
N PHE A 354 13.89 40.96 22.90
CA PHE A 354 13.94 40.72 24.33
C PHE A 354 15.36 40.87 24.90
N GLU A 355 16.37 40.39 24.20
CA GLU A 355 17.78 40.58 24.57
C GLU A 355 18.15 42.06 24.59
N ILE A 356 17.82 42.82 23.54
CA ILE A 356 18.06 44.27 23.49
C ILE A 356 17.33 45.00 24.63
N TRP A 357 16.08 44.62 24.91
CA TRP A 357 15.33 45.23 26.01
C TRP A 357 15.97 44.92 27.37
N LYS A 358 16.46 43.69 27.57
CA LYS A 358 17.18 43.27 28.78
C LYS A 358 18.49 44.03 28.94
N GLU A 359 19.25 44.24 27.87
CA GLU A 359 20.47 45.07 27.88
C GLU A 359 20.17 46.52 28.28
N LYS A 360 19.19 47.16 27.63
CA LYS A 360 18.77 48.54 27.99
C LYS A 360 18.30 48.66 29.44
N ARG A 361 17.57 47.66 29.95
CA ARG A 361 17.13 47.63 31.35
C ARG A 361 18.33 47.49 32.31
N ASN A 362 19.30 46.64 31.97
CA ASN A 362 20.51 46.47 32.77
C ASN A 362 21.39 47.73 32.79
N GLU A 363 21.51 48.45 31.67
CA GLU A 363 22.21 49.74 31.61
C GLU A 363 21.53 50.81 32.48
N LYS A 364 20.20 50.91 32.41
CA LYS A 364 19.43 51.83 33.26
C LYS A 364 19.54 51.50 34.75
N LEU A 365 19.60 50.23 35.11
CA LEU A 365 19.82 49.80 36.50
C LEU A 365 21.23 50.21 36.98
N LYS A 366 22.26 50.00 36.15
CA LYS A 366 23.63 50.44 36.46
C LYS A 366 23.72 51.96 36.62
N SER A 367 23.04 52.75 35.80
CA SER A 367 23.06 54.22 35.90
C SER A 367 22.42 54.72 37.20
N ILE A 368 21.28 54.15 37.60
CA ILE A 368 20.61 54.48 38.87
C ILE A 368 21.49 54.09 40.07
N GLN A 369 22.14 52.92 40.01
CA GLN A 369 23.01 52.44 41.08
C GLN A 369 24.24 53.36 41.24
N ASN A 370 24.84 53.80 40.13
CA ASN A 370 25.95 54.76 40.14
C ASN A 370 25.52 56.14 40.69
N GLU A 371 24.32 56.62 40.34
CA GLU A 371 23.81 57.90 40.85
C GLU A 371 23.56 57.84 42.37
N ASN A 372 23.02 56.73 42.88
CA ASN A 372 22.82 56.51 44.31
C ASN A 372 24.14 56.42 45.08
N ILE A 373 25.16 55.76 44.50
CA ILE A 373 26.51 55.73 45.08
C ILE A 373 27.09 57.14 45.16
N LYS A 374 26.97 57.93 44.07
CA LYS A 374 27.46 59.31 44.04
C LYS A 374 26.79 60.18 45.11
N LYS A 375 25.45 60.13 45.22
CA LYS A 375 24.71 60.84 46.28
C LYS A 375 25.14 60.43 47.69
N LYS A 376 25.49 59.17 47.90
CA LYS A 376 25.98 58.67 49.20
C LYS A 376 27.39 59.18 49.52
N ILE A 377 28.27 59.25 48.52
CA ILE A 377 29.62 59.83 48.67
C ILE A 377 29.50 61.33 48.98
N ASP A 378 28.71 62.08 48.22
CA ASP A 378 28.53 63.53 48.42
C ASP A 378 27.96 63.82 49.82
N LYS A 379 27.01 63.02 50.30
CA LYS A 379 26.47 63.12 51.65
C LYS A 379 27.55 62.88 52.72
N ASN A 380 28.32 61.80 52.59
CA ASN A 380 29.39 61.49 53.54
C ASN A 380 30.49 62.56 53.55
N LEU A 381 30.81 63.16 52.39
CA LEU A 381 31.76 64.28 52.31
C LEU A 381 31.24 65.49 53.10
N SER A 382 29.96 65.83 52.91
CA SER A 382 29.35 66.96 53.64
C SER A 382 29.26 66.74 55.15
N GLU A 383 29.11 65.49 55.61
CA GLU A 383 29.18 65.14 57.04
C GLU A 383 30.61 65.25 57.58
N LEU A 384 31.62 64.82 56.82
CA LEU A 384 33.03 64.96 57.21
C LEU A 384 33.48 66.43 57.30
N GLU A 385 33.07 67.27 56.36
CA GLU A 385 33.32 68.72 56.38
C GLU A 385 32.68 69.39 57.61
N ARG A 386 31.49 68.94 58.02
CA ARG A 386 30.86 69.43 59.26
C ARG A 386 31.65 69.02 60.50
N ILE A 387 32.11 67.77 60.56
CA ILE A 387 32.89 67.27 61.70
C ILE A 387 34.24 68.00 61.80
N SER A 388 34.92 68.30 60.68
CA SER A 388 36.18 69.05 60.72
C SER A 388 35.97 70.49 61.21
N CYS A 389 34.90 71.15 60.77
CA CYS A 389 34.55 72.49 61.25
C CYS A 389 34.22 72.51 62.76
N GLU A 390 33.51 71.50 63.27
CA GLU A 390 33.24 71.38 64.71
C GLU A 390 34.51 71.09 65.55
N GLN A 391 35.47 70.35 65.00
CA GLN A 391 36.78 70.13 65.65
C GLN A 391 37.67 71.37 65.67
N GLU A 392 37.63 72.20 64.63
CA GLU A 392 38.34 73.50 64.62
C GLU A 392 37.75 74.48 65.64
N GLN A 393 36.42 74.50 65.82
CA GLN A 393 35.76 75.35 66.82
C GLN A 393 36.01 74.93 68.27
N ASN A 394 36.23 73.64 68.54
CA ASN A 394 36.52 73.15 69.90
C ASN A 394 38.00 73.30 70.32
N ASN A 395 38.90 73.63 69.38
CA ASN A 395 40.34 73.82 69.63
C ASN A 395 40.76 75.30 69.73
N GLN A 396 39.83 76.24 69.59
CA GLN A 396 39.98 77.68 69.90
C GLN A 396 39.33 77.98 71.25
#